data_AF-A0A5J5R5B7-F1
#
_entry.id   AF-A0A5J5R5B7-F1
#
_cell.length_a   1.000
_cell.length_b   1.000
_cell.length_c   1.000
_cell.angle_alpha   90.00
_cell.angle_beta   90.00
_cell.angle_gamma   90.00
#
_symmetry.space_group_name_H-M   'P 1'
#
loop_
_entity.id
_entity.type
_entity.pdbx_description
1 polymer ?
#
loop_
_entity_poly.entity_id
_entity_poly.type
_entity_poly.pdbx_seq_one_letter_code
_entity_poly.pdbx_strand_id
1 'polypeptide(L)'
;MASEPGILTDWPWKPLGSFKYIILAPWITESIYSIIVGDEKGWDVFNLTILPLMLWRMLHSQLWISLSRYQTAKGTNRIVDKGIEFDQVDRERNWDDQILFNAIIFYLGNKYFPGGSHIPIWRTDGVIITMLLHAGPVEFLYYWFHRALHHHNLYSRYHSHHHSSIVTEPITSVIHPFAEHIVYFALFAIPVSTVVFTGTGSIIAIAGYITYIDLMNNMGHCNFELIPNWVFSIFPHL
;
A
#
# COMPACT_ATOMS: atom_id res chain seq x y z
N MET A 1 -8.82 9.56 14.88
CA MET A 1 -7.61 10.40 14.69
C MET A 1 -6.62 10.06 15.79
N ALA A 2 -5.34 10.43 15.63
CA ALA A 2 -4.33 10.26 16.66
C ALA A 2 -4.70 11.05 17.93
N SER A 3 -4.21 10.62 19.09
CA SER A 3 -4.57 11.20 20.39
C SER A 3 -4.08 12.65 20.56
N GLU A 4 -2.92 12.98 19.98
CA GLU A 4 -2.34 14.32 19.96
C GLU A 4 -1.86 14.63 18.53
N PRO A 5 -2.73 15.00 17.57
CA PRO A 5 -2.37 15.09 16.15
C PRO A 5 -1.09 15.90 15.87
N GLY A 6 -0.15 15.29 15.16
CA GLY A 6 1.09 15.94 14.72
C GLY A 6 0.95 16.77 13.43
N ILE A 7 2.06 17.36 12.99
CA ILE A 7 2.15 18.03 11.68
C ILE A 7 1.88 17.00 10.57
N LEU A 8 1.13 17.41 9.53
CA LEU A 8 0.71 16.54 8.43
C LEU A 8 -0.07 15.30 8.91
N THR A 9 -0.98 15.48 9.89
CA THR A 9 -1.87 14.39 10.29
C THR A 9 -2.88 14.04 9.19
N ASP A 10 -3.49 15.06 8.61
CA ASP A 10 -4.55 14.92 7.62
C ASP A 10 -4.00 14.83 6.19
N TRP A 11 -4.68 14.04 5.35
CA TRP A 11 -4.42 14.00 3.91
C TRP A 11 -4.71 15.35 3.25
N PRO A 12 -3.90 15.78 2.27
CA PRO A 12 -4.10 17.08 1.60
C PRO A 12 -5.48 17.26 0.97
N TRP A 13 -6.11 16.17 0.56
CA TRP A 13 -7.43 16.16 -0.06
C TRP A 13 -8.59 15.77 0.87
N LYS A 14 -8.36 15.68 2.19
CA LYS A 14 -9.42 15.46 3.16
C LYS A 14 -10.64 16.38 2.96
N PRO A 15 -10.50 17.69 2.62
CA PRO A 15 -11.65 18.56 2.35
C PRO A 15 -12.53 18.14 1.17
N LEU A 16 -12.01 17.35 0.22
CA LEU A 16 -12.79 16.87 -0.93
C LEU A 16 -13.74 15.73 -0.57
N GLY A 17 -13.53 15.05 0.57
CA GLY A 17 -14.34 13.91 0.99
C GLY A 17 -14.46 12.87 -0.13
N SER A 18 -15.69 12.48 -0.47
CA SER A 18 -15.97 11.51 -1.53
C SER A 18 -15.56 11.96 -2.95
N PHE A 19 -15.27 13.25 -3.17
CA PHE A 19 -14.84 13.77 -4.47
C PHE A 19 -13.34 13.65 -4.73
N LYS A 20 -12.55 13.13 -3.77
CA LYS A 20 -11.09 13.01 -3.85
C LYS A 20 -10.54 12.35 -5.13
N TYR A 21 -11.31 11.47 -5.77
CA TYR A 21 -10.90 10.82 -7.02
C TYR A 21 -10.65 11.78 -8.19
N ILE A 22 -11.24 13.00 -8.15
CA ILE A 22 -11.02 14.03 -9.18
C ILE A 22 -9.54 14.44 -9.31
N ILE A 23 -8.75 14.22 -8.26
CA ILE A 23 -7.31 14.53 -8.27
C ILE A 23 -6.59 13.76 -9.38
N LEU A 24 -7.03 12.54 -9.70
CA LEU A 24 -6.39 11.73 -10.75
C LEU A 24 -6.82 12.13 -12.17
N ALA A 25 -7.83 12.98 -12.33
CA ALA A 25 -8.40 13.32 -13.63
C ALA A 25 -7.35 13.84 -14.65
N PRO A 26 -6.42 14.75 -14.30
CA PRO A 26 -5.44 15.25 -15.26
C PRO A 26 -4.58 14.13 -15.88
N TRP A 27 -4.10 13.20 -15.06
CA TRP A 27 -3.24 12.11 -15.52
C TRP A 27 -4.01 11.05 -16.30
N ILE A 28 -5.23 10.70 -15.86
CA ILE A 28 -6.09 9.78 -16.60
C ILE A 28 -6.45 10.35 -17.96
N THR A 29 -6.80 11.64 -18.04
CA THR A 29 -7.08 12.32 -19.30
C THR A 29 -5.85 12.35 -20.20
N GLU A 30 -4.66 12.62 -19.66
CA GLU A 30 -3.39 12.58 -20.41
C GLU A 30 -3.10 11.17 -20.98
N SER A 31 -3.28 10.12 -20.18
CA SER A 31 -3.14 8.72 -20.64
C SER A 31 -4.16 8.35 -21.72
N ILE A 32 -5.42 8.78 -21.58
CA ILE A 32 -6.45 8.52 -22.60
C ILE A 32 -6.13 9.28 -23.89
N TYR A 33 -5.72 10.54 -23.77
CA TYR A 33 -5.36 11.37 -24.91
C TYR A 33 -4.19 10.77 -25.70
N SER A 34 -3.16 10.25 -25.02
CA SER A 34 -2.01 9.63 -25.68
C SER A 34 -2.39 8.37 -26.47
N ILE A 35 -3.38 7.60 -26.02
CA ILE A 35 -3.93 6.46 -26.77
C ILE A 35 -4.73 6.92 -27.98
N ILE A 36 -5.61 7.92 -27.82
CA ILE A 36 -6.54 8.35 -28.87
C ILE A 36 -5.81 9.11 -30.00
N VAL A 37 -4.84 9.94 -29.66
CA VAL A 37 -4.18 10.86 -30.59
C VAL A 37 -2.76 10.42 -30.96
N GLY A 38 -2.10 9.65 -30.10
CA GLY A 38 -0.71 9.23 -30.31
C GLY A 38 -0.56 8.02 -31.23
N ASP A 39 0.66 7.85 -31.77
CA ASP A 39 1.06 6.64 -32.49
C ASP A 39 1.25 5.48 -31.51
N GLU A 40 0.72 4.30 -31.84
CA GLU A 40 0.85 3.06 -31.06
C GLU A 40 2.32 2.74 -30.73
N LYS A 41 3.25 3.05 -31.62
CA LYS A 41 4.70 2.82 -31.39
C LYS A 41 5.28 3.69 -30.27
N GLY A 42 4.63 4.78 -29.92
CA GLY A 42 5.05 5.71 -28.86
C GLY A 42 4.42 5.41 -27.50
N TRP A 43 3.51 4.45 -27.41
CA TRP A 43 2.79 4.16 -26.17
C TRP A 43 3.73 3.76 -25.04
N ASP A 44 3.59 4.45 -23.92
CA ASP A 44 4.24 4.03 -22.68
C ASP A 44 3.34 3.04 -21.96
N VAL A 45 3.62 1.74 -22.16
CA VAL A 45 2.86 0.65 -21.54
C VAL A 45 2.86 0.78 -20.01
N PHE A 46 3.94 1.26 -19.39
CA PHE A 46 3.95 1.41 -17.93
C PHE A 46 2.96 2.49 -17.48
N ASN A 47 2.95 3.66 -18.13
CA ASN A 47 1.96 4.72 -17.86
C ASN A 47 0.52 4.19 -17.95
N LEU A 48 0.22 3.43 -19.01
CA LEU A 48 -1.11 2.85 -19.25
C LEU A 48 -1.51 1.81 -18.21
N THR A 49 -0.54 1.14 -17.57
CA THR A 49 -0.80 0.15 -16.51
C THR A 49 -1.01 0.75 -15.13
N ILE A 50 -0.69 2.03 -14.90
CA ILE A 50 -0.83 2.68 -13.58
C ILE A 50 -2.29 2.61 -13.10
N LEU A 51 -3.25 3.04 -13.92
CA LEU A 51 -4.66 3.02 -13.53
C LEU A 51 -5.20 1.59 -13.31
N PRO A 52 -5.01 0.61 -14.23
CA PRO A 52 -5.33 -0.78 -13.98
C PRO A 52 -4.72 -1.34 -12.68
N LEU A 53 -3.46 -0.99 -12.38
CA LEU A 53 -2.81 -1.41 -11.15
C LEU A 53 -3.50 -0.80 -9.92
N MET A 54 -3.86 0.48 -9.93
CA MET A 54 -4.58 1.09 -8.80
C MET A 54 -5.96 0.46 -8.58
N LEU A 55 -6.70 0.18 -9.66
CA LEU A 55 -7.98 -0.54 -9.61
C LEU A 55 -7.80 -1.96 -9.06
N TRP A 56 -6.73 -2.65 -9.46
CA TRP A 56 -6.37 -3.96 -8.91
C TRP A 56 -6.15 -3.87 -7.40
N ARG A 57 -5.41 -2.87 -6.90
CA ARG A 57 -5.19 -2.69 -5.45
C ARG A 57 -6.50 -2.46 -4.69
N MET A 58 -7.43 -1.69 -5.27
CA MET A 58 -8.76 -1.50 -4.69
C MET A 58 -9.55 -2.81 -4.63
N LEU A 59 -9.61 -3.55 -5.75
CA LEU A 59 -10.28 -4.85 -5.82
C LEU A 59 -9.67 -5.85 -4.84
N HIS A 60 -8.35 -5.96 -4.83
CA HIS A 60 -7.60 -6.85 -3.96
C HIS A 60 -7.90 -6.56 -2.47
N SER A 61 -7.87 -5.29 -2.07
CA SER A 61 -8.21 -4.90 -0.70
C SER A 61 -9.67 -5.22 -0.35
N GLN A 62 -10.60 -5.02 -1.28
CA GLN A 62 -12.01 -5.36 -1.08
C GLN A 62 -12.27 -6.86 -0.94
N LEU A 63 -11.54 -7.70 -1.69
CA LEU A 63 -11.59 -9.15 -1.52
C LEU A 63 -11.13 -9.56 -0.13
N TRP A 64 -10.03 -8.97 0.36
CA TRP A 64 -9.53 -9.20 1.72
C TRP A 64 -10.51 -8.72 2.79
N ILE A 65 -11.07 -7.52 2.67
CA ILE A 65 -12.11 -7.02 3.58
C ILE A 65 -13.29 -8.00 3.62
N SER A 66 -13.77 -8.45 2.45
CA SER A 66 -14.90 -9.38 2.35
C SER A 66 -14.60 -10.70 3.06
N LEU A 67 -13.39 -11.25 2.84
CA LEU A 67 -12.93 -12.47 3.52
C LEU A 67 -12.83 -12.27 5.04
N SER A 68 -12.20 -11.18 5.49
CA SER A 68 -12.01 -10.89 6.91
C SER A 68 -13.33 -10.69 7.64
N ARG A 69 -14.28 -9.96 7.05
CA ARG A 69 -15.61 -9.75 7.64
C ARG A 69 -16.42 -11.04 7.67
N TYR A 70 -16.31 -11.89 6.64
CA TYR A 70 -16.94 -13.20 6.65
C TYR A 70 -16.41 -14.07 7.80
N GLN A 71 -15.09 -14.14 7.98
CA GLN A 71 -14.46 -14.90 9.06
C GLN A 71 -14.76 -14.29 10.43
N THR A 72 -14.86 -12.97 10.54
CA THR A 72 -15.26 -12.30 11.79
C THR A 72 -16.71 -12.64 12.17
N ALA A 73 -17.60 -12.79 11.18
CA ALA A 73 -19.01 -13.09 11.43
C ALA A 73 -19.31 -14.58 11.67
N LYS A 74 -18.54 -15.50 11.06
CA LYS A 74 -18.84 -16.95 11.07
C LYS A 74 -17.70 -17.85 11.51
N GLY A 75 -16.48 -17.32 11.60
CA GLY A 75 -15.27 -18.09 11.87
C GLY A 75 -15.12 -18.46 13.34
N THR A 76 -14.42 -19.58 13.58
CA THR A 76 -14.11 -20.10 14.92
C THR A 76 -12.70 -19.79 15.38
N ASN A 77 -11.84 -19.28 14.48
CA ASN A 77 -10.42 -18.99 14.67
C ASN A 77 -10.13 -17.48 14.76
N ARG A 78 -11.00 -16.74 15.43
CA ARG A 78 -10.85 -15.29 15.62
C ARG A 78 -9.77 -15.00 16.65
N ILE A 79 -8.92 -14.00 16.39
CA ILE A 79 -7.86 -13.58 17.31
C ILE A 79 -8.45 -12.77 18.46
N VAL A 80 -9.31 -11.79 18.14
CA VAL A 80 -10.06 -10.98 19.10
C VAL A 80 -11.54 -11.30 18.98
N ASP A 81 -12.15 -11.76 20.09
CA ASP A 81 -13.58 -12.05 20.17
C ASP A 81 -14.40 -10.79 20.48
N LYS A 82 -14.45 -9.87 19.51
CA LYS A 82 -15.24 -8.62 19.54
C LYS A 82 -15.84 -8.31 18.18
N GLY A 83 -16.94 -7.55 18.18
CA GLY A 83 -17.50 -6.97 16.95
C GLY A 83 -16.71 -5.74 16.50
N ILE A 84 -16.81 -5.40 15.20
CA ILE A 84 -16.27 -4.15 14.66
C ILE A 84 -17.25 -3.02 15.02
N GLU A 85 -16.78 -2.04 15.78
CA GLU A 85 -17.58 -0.90 16.21
C GLU A 85 -17.79 0.13 15.09
N PHE A 86 -18.92 0.82 15.07
CA PHE A 86 -19.23 1.84 14.05
C PHE A 86 -18.17 2.95 14.00
N ASP A 87 -17.68 3.40 15.15
CA ASP A 87 -16.62 4.41 15.22
C ASP A 87 -15.32 3.94 14.54
N GLN A 88 -15.02 2.63 14.55
CA GLN A 88 -13.88 2.09 13.82
C GLN A 88 -14.16 2.12 12.31
N VAL A 89 -15.35 1.67 11.88
CA VAL A 89 -15.75 1.71 10.47
C VAL A 89 -15.62 3.12 9.89
N ASP A 90 -16.05 4.14 10.63
CA ASP A 90 -15.96 5.54 10.20
C ASP A 90 -14.52 6.04 10.13
N ARG A 91 -13.66 5.62 11.08
CA ARG A 91 -12.23 5.95 11.08
C ARG A 91 -11.49 5.34 9.89
N GLU A 92 -11.86 4.14 9.48
CA GLU A 92 -11.18 3.38 8.43
C GLU A 92 -11.76 3.61 7.02
N ARG A 93 -12.79 4.46 6.90
CA ARG A 93 -13.53 4.69 5.65
C ARG A 93 -12.68 5.18 4.48
N ASN A 94 -11.58 5.89 4.74
CA ASN A 94 -10.71 6.47 3.71
C ASN A 94 -9.42 5.68 3.47
N TRP A 95 -9.44 4.36 3.70
CA TRP A 95 -8.31 3.45 3.48
C TRP A 95 -7.68 3.52 2.08
N ASP A 96 -8.44 4.00 1.09
CA ASP A 96 -8.05 4.15 -0.30
C ASP A 96 -7.23 5.43 -0.59
N ASP A 97 -7.08 6.34 0.38
CA ASP A 97 -6.27 7.57 0.21
C ASP A 97 -4.83 7.25 -0.22
N GLN A 98 -4.23 6.20 0.35
CA GLN A 98 -2.88 5.77 -0.03
C GLN A 98 -2.80 5.28 -1.49
N ILE A 99 -3.88 4.75 -2.06
CA ILE A 99 -3.92 4.31 -3.46
C ILE A 99 -3.86 5.54 -4.36
N LEU A 100 -4.63 6.59 -4.04
CA LEU A 100 -4.57 7.87 -4.76
C LEU A 100 -3.18 8.49 -4.68
N PHE A 101 -2.58 8.48 -3.49
CA PHE A 101 -1.22 8.97 -3.29
C PHE A 101 -0.21 8.23 -4.18
N ASN A 102 -0.24 6.90 -4.16
CA ASN A 102 0.63 6.07 -4.99
C ASN A 102 0.40 6.31 -6.48
N ALA A 103 -0.85 6.46 -6.92
CA ALA A 103 -1.17 6.77 -8.32
C ALA A 103 -0.48 8.06 -8.77
N ILE A 104 -0.60 9.14 -7.97
CA ILE A 104 0.04 10.43 -8.25
C ILE A 104 1.56 10.24 -8.36
N ILE A 105 2.18 9.54 -7.40
CA ILE A 105 3.63 9.35 -7.42
C ILE A 105 4.07 8.48 -8.61
N PHE A 106 3.32 7.44 -8.99
CA PHE A 106 3.66 6.65 -10.18
C PHE A 106 3.55 7.46 -11.46
N TYR A 107 2.53 8.31 -11.60
CA TYR A 107 2.42 9.18 -12.76
C TYR A 107 3.54 10.23 -12.80
N LEU A 108 3.89 10.84 -11.66
CA LEU A 108 5.01 11.77 -11.57
C LEU A 108 6.35 11.08 -11.84
N GLY A 109 6.52 9.88 -11.28
CA GLY A 109 7.67 8.99 -11.51
C GLY A 109 7.85 8.71 -13.00
N ASN A 110 6.78 8.26 -13.64
CA ASN A 110 6.76 7.99 -15.06
C ASN A 110 7.11 9.22 -15.92
N LYS A 111 6.55 10.38 -15.58
CA LYS A 111 6.70 11.60 -16.40
C LYS A 111 8.04 12.30 -16.21
N TYR A 112 8.60 12.29 -15.00
CA TYR A 112 9.74 13.15 -14.65
C TYR A 112 11.02 12.40 -14.29
N PHE A 113 10.97 11.12 -13.93
CA PHE A 113 12.18 10.39 -13.57
C PHE A 113 12.82 9.72 -14.80
N PRO A 114 14.12 9.95 -15.06
CA PRO A 114 14.86 9.19 -16.06
C PRO A 114 14.77 7.68 -15.79
N GLY A 115 14.36 6.92 -16.80
CA GLY A 115 14.13 5.48 -16.68
C GLY A 115 12.78 5.10 -16.06
N GLY A 116 11.91 6.06 -15.74
CA GLY A 116 10.55 5.83 -15.24
C GLY A 116 9.51 5.62 -16.35
N SER A 117 9.85 5.90 -17.60
CA SER A 117 8.99 5.71 -18.78
C SER A 117 9.50 4.60 -19.68
N HIS A 118 8.59 3.97 -20.43
CA HIS A 118 8.90 2.93 -21.43
C HIS A 118 9.75 1.78 -20.89
N ILE A 119 9.54 1.42 -19.62
CA ILE A 119 10.24 0.29 -19.00
C ILE A 119 9.75 -1.04 -19.59
N PRO A 120 10.64 -2.06 -19.68
CA PRO A 120 10.26 -3.35 -20.24
C PRO A 120 9.20 -4.06 -19.40
N ILE A 121 8.41 -4.93 -20.03
CA ILE A 121 7.39 -5.72 -19.34
C ILE A 121 8.02 -6.63 -18.29
N TRP A 122 9.14 -7.29 -18.61
CA TRP A 122 9.80 -8.26 -17.74
C TRP A 122 11.32 -8.09 -17.72
N ARG A 123 11.91 -8.18 -16.53
CA ARG A 123 13.35 -8.27 -16.29
C ARG A 123 13.66 -9.05 -15.02
N THR A 124 14.33 -10.20 -15.16
CA THR A 124 14.61 -11.11 -14.05
C THR A 124 15.59 -10.52 -13.04
N ASP A 125 16.61 -9.78 -13.49
CA ASP A 125 17.57 -9.11 -12.61
C ASP A 125 16.90 -8.08 -11.70
N GLY A 126 15.99 -7.26 -12.23
CA GLY A 126 15.17 -6.34 -11.45
C GLY A 126 14.29 -7.05 -10.42
N VAL A 127 13.68 -8.18 -10.78
CA VAL A 127 12.88 -8.99 -9.84
C VAL A 127 13.73 -9.45 -8.66
N ILE A 128 14.90 -10.02 -8.94
CA ILE A 128 15.83 -10.51 -7.90
C ILE A 128 16.30 -9.35 -7.01
N ILE A 129 16.72 -8.22 -7.59
CA ILE A 129 17.14 -7.04 -6.84
C ILE A 129 16.01 -6.55 -5.94
N THR A 130 14.77 -6.51 -6.46
CA THR A 130 13.60 -6.08 -5.70
C THR A 130 13.36 -6.97 -4.48
N MET A 131 13.40 -8.29 -4.67
CA MET A 131 13.23 -9.26 -3.59
C MET A 131 14.31 -9.13 -2.51
N LEU A 132 15.58 -9.02 -2.90
CA LEU A 132 16.70 -8.90 -1.95
C LEU A 132 16.66 -7.59 -1.18
N LEU A 133 16.33 -6.48 -1.84
CA LEU A 133 16.19 -5.18 -1.19
C LEU A 133 15.01 -5.15 -0.24
N HIS A 134 13.91 -5.81 -0.59
CA HIS A 134 12.78 -5.96 0.31
C HIS A 134 13.19 -6.77 1.56
N ALA A 135 13.59 -8.03 1.36
CA ALA A 135 13.87 -8.97 2.44
C ALA A 135 15.02 -8.55 3.38
N GLY A 136 15.94 -7.69 2.93
CA GLY A 136 17.03 -7.17 3.75
C GLY A 136 16.80 -5.74 4.21
N PRO A 137 17.28 -4.72 3.45
CA PRO A 137 17.23 -3.32 3.86
C PRO A 137 15.85 -2.80 4.26
N VAL A 138 14.81 -3.09 3.47
CA VAL A 138 13.46 -2.55 3.71
C VAL A 138 12.88 -3.10 5.00
N GLU A 139 12.89 -4.42 5.21
CA GLU A 139 12.41 -5.04 6.45
C GLU A 139 13.18 -4.55 7.69
N PHE A 140 14.50 -4.42 7.58
CA PHE A 140 15.33 -3.88 8.66
C PHE A 140 14.92 -2.44 9.02
N LEU A 141 14.79 -1.57 8.03
CA LEU A 141 14.39 -0.17 8.25
C LEU A 141 12.95 -0.09 8.77
N TYR A 142 12.06 -0.95 8.27
CA TYR A 142 10.65 -1.00 8.67
C TYR A 142 10.55 -1.33 10.16
N TYR A 143 11.26 -2.36 10.62
CA TYR A 143 11.29 -2.74 12.02
C TYR A 143 11.69 -1.57 12.93
N TRP A 144 12.79 -0.88 12.60
CA TRP A 144 13.28 0.21 13.44
C TRP A 144 12.37 1.44 13.41
N PHE A 145 11.82 1.77 12.24
CA PHE A 145 10.86 2.87 12.14
C PHE A 145 9.59 2.57 12.92
N HIS A 146 9.01 1.38 12.75
CA HIS A 146 7.83 0.95 13.48
C HIS A 146 8.08 0.94 14.99
N ARG A 147 9.23 0.41 15.44
CA ARG A 147 9.64 0.47 16.85
C ARG A 147 9.76 1.91 17.36
N ALA A 148 10.27 2.84 16.55
CA ALA A 148 10.36 4.25 16.93
C ALA A 148 8.96 4.89 17.07
N LEU A 149 8.02 4.53 16.19
CA LEU A 149 6.62 4.98 16.28
C LEU A 149 5.93 4.59 17.59
N HIS A 150 6.39 3.55 18.27
CA HIS A 150 5.90 3.15 19.59
C HIS A 150 6.50 3.96 20.75
N HIS A 151 7.43 4.87 20.50
CA HIS A 151 7.87 5.83 21.51
C HIS A 151 6.78 6.87 21.78
N HIS A 152 6.48 7.15 23.05
CA HIS A 152 5.32 7.93 23.51
C HIS A 152 4.96 9.17 22.67
N ASN A 153 5.97 9.97 22.28
CA ASN A 153 5.78 11.18 21.49
C ASN A 153 5.27 10.88 20.08
N LEU A 154 5.90 9.93 19.38
CA LEU A 154 5.50 9.52 18.02
C LEU A 154 4.21 8.70 18.05
N TYR A 155 4.03 7.86 19.07
CA TYR A 155 2.84 7.05 19.23
C TYR A 155 1.60 7.93 19.31
N SER A 156 1.56 8.86 20.28
CA SER A 156 0.40 9.73 20.49
C SER A 156 0.03 10.60 19.28
N ARG A 157 1.03 10.99 18.47
CA ARG A 157 0.89 11.89 17.31
C ARG A 157 0.59 11.20 16.00
N TYR A 158 1.17 10.03 15.78
CA TYR A 158 1.18 9.38 14.48
C TYR A 158 0.58 7.98 14.56
N HIS A 159 1.07 7.14 15.48
CA HIS A 159 0.75 5.70 15.42
C HIS A 159 -0.50 5.28 16.22
N SER A 160 -0.97 6.09 17.18
CA SER A 160 -2.10 5.73 18.05
C SER A 160 -3.43 5.61 17.29
N HIS A 161 -3.55 6.29 16.14
CA HIS A 161 -4.74 6.20 15.31
C HIS A 161 -4.92 4.79 14.75
N HIS A 162 -3.84 4.19 14.27
CA HIS A 162 -3.82 2.81 13.78
C HIS A 162 -4.17 1.83 14.90
N HIS A 163 -3.55 1.97 16.08
CA HIS A 163 -3.83 1.13 17.26
C HIS A 163 -5.22 1.34 17.89
N SER A 164 -5.97 2.36 17.45
CA SER A 164 -7.37 2.53 17.88
C SER A 164 -8.30 1.50 17.24
N SER A 165 -7.85 0.78 16.22
CA SER A 165 -8.59 -0.31 15.59
C SER A 165 -8.29 -1.63 16.29
N ILE A 166 -9.11 -1.97 17.27
CA ILE A 166 -8.89 -3.13 18.15
C ILE A 166 -9.24 -4.44 17.45
N VAL A 167 -10.29 -4.44 16.64
CA VAL A 167 -10.66 -5.57 15.78
C VAL A 167 -10.06 -5.27 14.42
N THR A 168 -8.81 -5.65 14.20
CA THR A 168 -8.10 -5.29 12.98
C THR A 168 -8.81 -5.85 11.75
N GLU A 169 -8.89 -5.02 10.72
CA GLU A 169 -9.31 -5.40 9.38
C GLU A 169 -8.11 -5.27 8.42
N PRO A 170 -8.11 -5.94 7.25
CA PRO A 170 -7.06 -5.77 6.25
C PRO A 170 -6.69 -4.32 5.97
N ILE A 171 -7.69 -3.43 5.93
CA ILE A 171 -7.49 -1.99 5.70
C ILE A 171 -6.90 -1.24 6.89
N THR A 172 -6.98 -1.76 8.11
CA THR A 172 -6.29 -1.17 9.28
C THR A 172 -4.80 -0.99 8.99
N SER A 173 -4.21 -1.88 8.18
CA SER A 173 -2.82 -1.82 7.70
C SER A 173 -2.43 -0.54 6.95
N VAL A 174 -3.41 0.24 6.49
CA VAL A 174 -3.22 1.49 5.74
C VAL A 174 -3.97 2.67 6.36
N ILE A 175 -4.37 2.56 7.62
CA ILE A 175 -4.99 3.66 8.37
C ILE A 175 -3.96 4.29 9.27
N HIS A 176 -3.24 5.26 8.70
CA HIS A 176 -2.22 6.04 9.37
C HIS A 176 -2.36 7.51 8.97
N PRO A 177 -1.92 8.45 9.84
CA PRO A 177 -1.77 9.85 9.46
C PRO A 177 -0.88 10.04 8.22
N PHE A 178 -1.09 11.15 7.51
CA PHE A 178 -0.42 11.40 6.23
C PHE A 178 1.12 11.41 6.35
N ALA A 179 1.67 12.00 7.42
CA ALA A 179 3.11 11.99 7.68
C ALA A 179 3.69 10.57 7.79
N GLU A 180 2.99 9.68 8.51
CA GLU A 180 3.42 8.29 8.67
C GLU A 180 3.38 7.54 7.33
N HIS A 181 2.34 7.79 6.51
CA HIS A 181 2.25 7.27 5.16
C HIS A 181 3.37 7.73 4.23
N ILE A 182 3.82 8.99 4.32
CA ILE A 182 4.95 9.49 3.53
C ILE A 182 6.21 8.67 3.84
N VAL A 183 6.48 8.39 5.12
CA VAL A 183 7.66 7.64 5.54
C VAL A 183 7.58 6.18 5.10
N TYR A 184 6.43 5.53 5.30
CA TYR A 184 6.23 4.16 4.78
C TYR A 184 6.35 4.10 3.26
N PHE A 185 5.79 5.07 2.54
CA PHE A 185 5.95 5.15 1.09
C PHE A 185 7.42 5.28 0.70
N ALA A 186 8.17 6.21 1.31
CA ALA A 186 9.59 6.39 1.01
C ALA A 186 10.40 5.12 1.28
N LEU A 187 10.06 4.39 2.35
CA LEU A 187 10.68 3.13 2.71
C LEU A 187 10.38 2.03 1.69
N PHE A 188 9.10 1.83 1.33
CA PHE A 188 8.71 0.82 0.34
C PHE A 188 9.06 1.22 -1.09
N ALA A 189 9.35 2.50 -1.37
CA ALA A 189 9.84 2.95 -2.67
C ALA A 189 11.30 2.54 -2.92
N ILE A 190 12.09 2.19 -1.90
CA ILE A 190 13.52 1.85 -2.05
C ILE A 190 13.77 0.81 -3.16
N PRO A 191 13.08 -0.35 -3.22
CA PRO A 191 13.34 -1.33 -4.27
C PRO A 191 12.95 -0.81 -5.66
N VAL A 192 11.79 -0.15 -5.77
CA VAL A 192 11.28 0.41 -7.03
C VAL A 192 12.22 1.48 -7.57
N SER A 193 12.61 2.45 -6.74
CA SER A 193 13.55 3.49 -7.12
C SER A 193 14.90 2.90 -7.51
N THR A 194 15.38 1.89 -6.79
CA THR A 194 16.67 1.25 -7.12
C THR A 194 16.66 0.65 -8.51
N VAL A 195 15.65 -0.17 -8.83
CA VAL A 195 15.60 -0.82 -10.16
C VAL A 195 15.37 0.18 -11.29
N VAL A 196 14.67 1.29 -11.04
CA VAL A 196 14.55 2.40 -12.00
C VAL A 196 15.92 3.05 -12.23
N PHE A 197 16.63 3.43 -11.16
CA PHE A 197 17.94 4.10 -11.26
C PHE A 197 19.03 3.21 -11.88
N THR A 198 18.99 1.91 -11.65
CA THR A 198 19.95 0.97 -12.23
C THR A 198 19.56 0.49 -13.63
N GLY A 199 18.42 0.93 -14.18
CA GLY A 199 17.93 0.50 -15.48
C GLY A 199 17.52 -0.98 -15.54
N THR A 200 17.22 -1.58 -14.39
CA THR A 200 16.81 -2.99 -14.25
C THR A 200 15.32 -3.16 -13.98
N GLY A 201 14.56 -2.05 -13.87
CA GLY A 201 13.13 -2.05 -13.61
C GLY A 201 12.31 -2.74 -14.71
N SER A 202 11.19 -3.34 -14.31
CA SER A 202 10.19 -3.85 -15.24
C SER A 202 8.78 -3.72 -14.66
N ILE A 203 7.78 -3.65 -15.54
CA ILE A 203 6.38 -3.46 -15.17
C ILE A 203 5.93 -4.56 -14.21
N ILE A 204 6.22 -5.83 -14.53
CA ILE A 204 5.81 -6.96 -13.70
C ILE A 204 6.55 -6.99 -12.36
N ALA A 205 7.83 -6.60 -12.30
CA ALA A 205 8.55 -6.52 -11.03
C ALA A 205 7.91 -5.48 -10.09
N ILE A 206 7.58 -4.29 -10.61
CA ILE A 206 6.95 -3.21 -9.83
C ILE A 206 5.53 -3.62 -9.40
N ALA A 207 4.69 -4.06 -10.34
CA ALA A 207 3.32 -4.46 -10.05
C ALA A 207 3.25 -5.66 -9.08
N GLY A 208 4.13 -6.65 -9.28
CA GLY A 208 4.24 -7.82 -8.41
C GLY A 208 4.68 -7.44 -7.00
N TYR A 209 5.65 -6.53 -6.86
CA TYR A 209 6.13 -6.06 -5.55
C TYR A 209 5.05 -5.29 -4.79
N ILE A 210 4.33 -4.38 -5.45
CA ILE A 210 3.23 -3.64 -4.82
C ILE A 210 2.11 -4.59 -4.40
N THR A 211 1.76 -5.56 -5.26
CA THR A 211 0.76 -6.59 -4.94
C THR A 211 1.19 -7.43 -3.75
N TYR A 212 2.48 -7.78 -3.67
CA TYR A 212 3.04 -8.52 -2.55
C TYR A 212 2.95 -7.74 -1.23
N ILE A 213 3.30 -6.44 -1.23
CA ILE A 213 3.15 -5.58 -0.04
C ILE A 213 1.69 -5.53 0.40
N ASP A 214 0.76 -5.25 -0.51
CA ASP A 214 -0.67 -5.21 -0.20
C ASP A 214 -1.17 -6.56 0.34
N LEU A 215 -0.68 -7.68 -0.23
CA LEU A 215 -1.01 -9.03 0.23
C LEU A 215 -0.55 -9.25 1.66
N MET A 216 0.72 -9.00 1.96
CA MET A 216 1.30 -9.23 3.28
C MET A 216 0.64 -8.34 4.34
N ASN A 217 0.40 -7.07 4.02
CA ASN A 217 -0.25 -6.13 4.93
C ASN A 217 -1.71 -6.52 5.21
N ASN A 218 -2.49 -6.83 4.18
CA ASN A 218 -3.88 -7.26 4.34
C ASN A 218 -3.98 -8.57 5.13
N MET A 219 -3.13 -9.54 4.79
CA MET A 219 -3.04 -10.82 5.46
C MET A 219 -2.71 -10.66 6.96
N GLY A 220 -1.72 -9.82 7.27
CA GLY A 220 -1.24 -9.59 8.64
C GLY A 220 -2.21 -8.82 9.54
N HIS A 221 -3.21 -8.13 8.97
CA HIS A 221 -4.21 -7.36 9.72
C HIS A 221 -5.61 -8.02 9.75
N CYS A 222 -5.74 -9.23 9.22
CA CYS A 222 -6.92 -10.06 9.41
C CYS A 222 -7.08 -10.45 10.90
N ASN A 223 -8.29 -10.29 11.47
CA ASN A 223 -8.61 -10.73 12.83
C ASN A 223 -8.86 -12.25 12.95
N PHE A 224 -8.16 -13.08 12.17
CA PHE A 224 -8.28 -14.53 12.23
C PHE A 224 -6.97 -15.22 11.88
N GLU A 225 -6.74 -16.40 12.46
CA GLU A 225 -5.53 -17.19 12.24
C GLU A 225 -5.54 -17.82 10.84
N LEU A 226 -4.61 -17.38 9.98
CA LEU A 226 -4.45 -17.90 8.62
C LEU A 226 -3.50 -19.10 8.54
N ILE A 227 -2.46 -19.10 9.38
CA ILE A 227 -1.41 -20.11 9.38
C ILE A 227 -1.84 -21.25 10.31
N PRO A 228 -2.00 -22.48 9.81
CA PRO A 228 -2.42 -23.60 10.63
C PRO A 228 -1.28 -24.07 11.56
N ASN A 229 -1.65 -24.56 12.75
CA ASN A 229 -0.70 -24.96 13.80
C ASN A 229 0.37 -25.99 13.39
N TRP A 230 0.10 -26.82 12.38
CA TRP A 230 1.08 -27.81 11.90
C TRP A 230 2.31 -27.16 11.27
N VAL A 231 2.21 -25.93 10.77
CA VAL A 231 3.37 -25.20 10.21
C VAL A 231 4.42 -24.98 11.31
N PHE A 232 4.00 -24.56 12.51
CA PHE A 232 4.87 -24.39 13.67
C PHE A 232 5.42 -25.71 14.21
N SER A 233 4.77 -26.84 13.88
CA SER A 233 5.31 -28.18 14.21
C SER A 233 6.46 -28.57 13.28
N ILE A 234 6.43 -28.13 12.02
CA ILE A 234 7.50 -28.38 11.03
C ILE A 234 8.64 -27.37 11.21
N PHE A 235 8.30 -26.12 11.51
CA PHE A 235 9.23 -25.01 11.66
C PHE A 235 9.10 -24.39 13.06
N PRO A 236 9.72 -24.98 14.09
CA PRO A 236 9.52 -24.57 15.49
C PRO A 236 10.17 -23.22 15.85
N HIS A 237 10.88 -22.59 14.92
CA HIS A 237 11.50 -21.27 15.09
C HIS A 237 10.78 -20.15 14.32
N LEU A 238 9.69 -20.48 13.61
CA LEU A 238 8.67 -19.53 13.16
C LEU A 238 7.70 -19.26 14.32
#